data_AF-A0A845KT55-F1
#
_entry.id   AF-A0A845KT55-F1
#
_cell.length_a   1.000
_cell.length_b   1.000
_cell.length_c   1.000
_cell.angle_alpha   90.00
_cell.angle_beta   90.00
_cell.angle_gamma   90.00
#
_symmetry.space_group_name_H-M   'P 1'
#
loop_
_entity.id
_entity.type
_entity.pdbx_description
1 polymer ?
#
loop_
_entity_poly.entity_id
_entity_poly.type
_entity_poly.pdbx_seq_one_letter_code
_entity_poly.pdbx_strand_id
1 'polypeptide(L)'
;MNEDERRRRNRERARQKALRKKKKKRALLLALSLLLIIGIVGIFAYMTSYIGAVNKGNKALERNDYTEAEDCFRNAMAKDDTRPEAYTGLSKVYQAQDNTEKAERLFSDALKKQEDNIELYRACIKFYIRSDQNEKIPELLDNATSTITDELPEYVVKTPKFSLDDGEVYDDVQQLKLTAESGNKIYYTKNKKKPTTGSHKYNSPIQIEEGDTTIYAIAVNKAGIPSLPVKKSYTVELPIEDAPAVSPSTGQYSTAQEIEIKVPDGYTAYYTTDKSEPTTSSTKYTGPVEMPEGETIFKAVLVNAKGRVSGITTRNYVLN
;
A
#
# COMPACT_ATOMS: atom_id res chain seq x y z
N MET A 1 81.05 30.15 -63.42
CA MET A 1 79.78 29.40 -63.43
C MET A 1 78.93 29.99 -64.55
N ASN A 2 78.68 29.20 -65.59
CA ASN A 2 78.01 29.67 -66.80
C ASN A 2 76.53 29.99 -66.49
N GLU A 3 75.94 30.98 -67.16
CA GLU A 3 74.59 31.46 -66.84
C GLU A 3 73.54 30.33 -66.94
N ASP A 4 73.78 29.38 -67.85
CA ASP A 4 72.97 28.17 -68.02
C ASP A 4 73.05 27.19 -66.84
N GLU A 5 74.19 27.07 -66.17
CA GLU A 5 74.33 26.21 -64.98
C GLU A 5 73.54 26.79 -63.79
N ARG A 6 73.57 28.13 -63.61
CA ARG A 6 72.73 28.82 -62.60
C ARG A 6 71.25 28.59 -62.89
N ARG A 7 70.83 28.71 -64.16
CA ARG A 7 69.45 28.47 -64.59
C ARG A 7 69.02 27.02 -64.36
N ARG A 8 69.87 26.03 -64.67
CA ARG A 8 69.61 24.59 -64.41
C ARG A 8 69.46 24.30 -62.92
N ARG A 9 70.39 24.77 -62.09
CA ARG A 9 70.35 24.57 -60.62
C ARG A 9 69.13 25.24 -59.97
N ASN A 10 68.73 26.41 -60.46
CA ASN A 10 67.51 27.09 -60.00
C ASN A 10 66.24 26.35 -60.43
N ARG A 11 66.19 25.80 -61.65
CA ARG A 11 65.08 24.94 -62.12
C ARG A 11 64.98 23.65 -61.30
N GLU A 12 66.10 23.03 -60.93
CA GLU A 12 66.13 21.83 -60.07
C GLU A 12 65.67 22.13 -58.64
N ARG A 13 66.15 23.22 -58.03
CA ARG A 13 65.69 23.68 -56.71
C ARG A 13 64.19 24.00 -56.71
N ALA A 14 63.69 24.65 -57.76
CA ALA A 14 62.27 24.92 -57.94
C ALA A 14 61.46 23.63 -58.09
N ARG A 15 61.93 22.66 -58.89
CA ARG A 15 61.32 21.32 -59.03
C ARG A 15 61.31 20.56 -57.70
N GLN A 16 62.40 20.56 -56.93
CA GLN A 16 62.45 19.92 -55.61
C GLN A 16 61.51 20.60 -54.61
N LYS A 17 61.44 21.94 -54.58
CA LYS A 17 60.48 22.69 -53.76
C LYS A 17 59.03 22.36 -54.15
N ALA A 18 58.73 22.28 -55.44
CA ALA A 18 57.42 21.90 -55.96
C ALA A 18 57.06 20.45 -55.60
N LEU A 19 58.00 19.51 -55.72
CA LEU A 19 57.83 18.11 -55.32
C LEU A 19 57.61 17.98 -53.81
N ARG A 20 58.38 18.70 -52.97
CA ARG A 20 58.18 18.74 -51.52
C ARG A 20 56.81 19.34 -51.17
N LYS A 21 56.39 20.43 -51.83
CA LYS A 21 55.06 21.04 -51.66
C LYS A 21 53.95 20.06 -52.08
N LYS A 22 54.12 19.32 -53.18
CA LYS A 22 53.19 18.27 -53.64
C LYS A 22 53.11 17.09 -52.67
N LYS A 23 54.25 16.62 -52.14
CA LYS A 23 54.30 15.57 -51.10
C LYS A 23 53.64 16.03 -49.78
N LYS A 24 53.96 17.24 -49.30
CA LYS A 24 53.30 17.83 -48.12
C LYS A 24 51.79 18.00 -48.33
N LYS A 25 51.35 18.47 -49.51
CA LYS A 25 49.91 18.58 -49.84
C LYS A 25 49.23 17.21 -49.88
N ARG A 26 49.86 16.18 -50.45
CA ARG A 26 49.35 14.80 -50.43
C ARG A 26 49.29 14.22 -49.01
N ALA A 27 50.34 14.40 -48.20
CA ALA A 27 50.36 13.96 -46.81
C ALA A 27 49.27 14.66 -45.97
N LEU A 28 49.08 15.97 -46.18
CA LEU A 28 48.01 16.73 -45.53
C LEU A 28 46.62 16.21 -45.94
N LEU A 29 46.40 15.95 -47.23
CA LEU A 29 45.13 15.37 -47.71
C LEU A 29 44.87 13.99 -47.10
N LEU A 30 45.90 13.13 -47.01
CA LEU A 30 45.79 11.81 -46.39
C LEU A 30 45.50 11.91 -44.88
N ALA A 31 46.13 12.86 -44.19
CA ALA A 31 45.86 13.12 -42.77
C ALA A 31 44.43 13.62 -42.56
N LEU A 32 43.94 14.54 -43.40
CA LEU A 32 42.55 15.03 -43.35
C LEU A 32 41.54 13.92 -43.66
N SER A 33 41.81 13.06 -44.65
CA SER A 33 40.94 11.91 -44.92
C SER A 33 40.92 10.91 -43.77
N LEU A 34 42.07 10.68 -43.12
CA LEU A 34 42.14 9.80 -41.96
C LEU A 34 41.36 10.37 -40.78
N LEU A 35 41.47 11.67 -40.51
CA LEU A 35 40.68 12.36 -39.48
C LEU A 35 39.18 12.28 -39.77
N LEU A 36 38.77 12.45 -41.03
CA LEU A 36 37.37 12.28 -41.44
C LEU A 36 36.88 10.86 -41.18
N ILE A 37 37.68 9.84 -41.56
CA ILE A 37 37.33 8.44 -41.32
C ILE A 37 37.20 8.17 -39.82
N ILE A 38 38.15 8.62 -38.99
CA ILE A 38 38.08 8.48 -37.54
C ILE A 38 36.80 9.14 -36.99
N GLY A 39 36.46 10.33 -37.49
CA GLY A 39 35.21 11.01 -37.14
C GLY A 39 33.97 10.18 -37.50
N ILE A 40 33.91 9.63 -38.72
CA ILE A 40 32.79 8.80 -39.18
C ILE A 40 32.69 7.52 -38.36
N VAL A 41 33.81 6.84 -38.09
CA VAL A 41 33.86 5.63 -37.27
C VAL A 41 33.41 5.95 -35.84
N GLY A 42 33.84 7.07 -35.27
CA GLY A 42 33.41 7.51 -33.94
C GLY A 42 31.90 7.80 -33.87
N ILE A 43 31.36 8.49 -34.88
CA ILE A 43 29.92 8.74 -35.00
C ILE A 43 29.14 7.42 -35.11
N PHE A 44 29.61 6.51 -35.96
CA PHE A 44 28.98 5.21 -36.15
C PHE A 44 28.99 4.40 -34.84
N ALA A 45 30.16 4.31 -34.18
CA ALA A 45 30.30 3.64 -32.89
C ALA A 45 29.37 4.22 -31.82
N TYR A 46 29.25 5.55 -31.75
CA TYR A 46 28.30 6.22 -30.87
C TYR A 46 26.85 5.87 -31.22
N MET A 47 26.46 5.94 -32.50
CA MET A 47 25.10 5.60 -32.95
C MET A 47 24.73 4.14 -32.63
N THR A 48 25.71 3.24 -32.64
CA THR A 48 25.53 1.83 -32.28
C THR A 48 25.68 1.55 -30.78
N SER A 49 26.00 2.55 -29.96
CA SER A 49 26.19 2.37 -28.52
C SER A 49 24.86 2.39 -27.75
N TYR A 50 24.87 1.88 -26.51
CA TYR A 50 23.75 2.04 -25.57
C TYR A 50 23.38 3.52 -25.39
N ILE A 51 24.37 4.35 -25.05
CA ILE A 51 24.18 5.79 -24.80
C ILE A 51 23.62 6.50 -26.03
N GLY A 52 24.14 6.18 -27.22
CA GLY A 52 23.62 6.75 -28.46
C GLY A 52 22.16 6.39 -28.72
N ALA A 53 21.78 5.15 -28.46
CA ALA A 53 20.38 4.70 -28.58
C ALA A 53 19.46 5.39 -27.56
N VAL A 54 19.87 5.49 -26.28
CA VAL A 54 19.12 6.22 -25.24
C VAL A 54 18.96 7.70 -25.61
N ASN A 55 20.03 8.38 -26.04
CA ASN A 55 19.97 9.78 -26.43
C ASN A 55 19.09 10.01 -27.66
N LYS A 56 19.10 9.07 -28.62
CA LYS A 56 18.19 9.12 -29.77
C LYS A 56 16.73 8.95 -29.31
N GLY A 57 16.47 8.01 -28.41
CA GLY A 57 15.14 7.79 -27.82
C GLY A 57 14.62 9.02 -27.07
N ASN A 58 15.47 9.67 -26.27
CA ASN A 58 15.12 10.91 -25.58
C ASN A 58 14.77 12.03 -26.56
N LYS A 59 15.53 12.21 -27.65
CA LYS A 59 15.21 13.19 -28.70
C LYS A 59 13.91 12.86 -29.45
N ALA A 60 13.58 11.59 -29.63
CA ALA A 60 12.30 11.19 -30.20
C ALA A 60 11.15 11.50 -29.24
N LEU A 61 11.33 11.22 -27.94
CA LEU A 61 10.35 11.55 -26.90
C LEU A 61 10.10 13.07 -26.81
N GLU A 62 11.15 13.90 -26.88
CA GLU A 62 11.03 15.37 -26.93
C GLU A 62 10.21 15.88 -28.13
N ARG A 63 10.22 15.12 -29.24
CA ARG A 63 9.44 15.39 -30.45
C ARG A 63 8.05 14.74 -30.41
N ASN A 64 7.68 14.09 -29.31
CA ASN A 64 6.47 13.26 -29.16
C ASN A 64 6.37 12.11 -30.18
N ASP A 65 7.50 11.70 -30.77
CA ASP A 65 7.56 10.52 -31.64
C ASP A 65 7.74 9.28 -30.75
N TYR A 66 6.62 8.82 -30.19
CA TYR A 66 6.61 7.74 -29.22
C TYR A 66 7.01 6.39 -29.83
N THR A 67 6.74 6.17 -31.11
CA THR A 67 7.14 4.94 -31.82
C THR A 67 8.65 4.91 -32.00
N GLU A 68 9.27 5.98 -32.53
CA GLU A 68 10.73 6.03 -32.65
C GLU A 68 11.41 5.98 -31.26
N ALA A 69 10.82 6.62 -30.26
CA ALA A 69 11.34 6.58 -28.89
C ALA A 69 11.34 5.17 -28.31
N GLU A 70 10.22 4.45 -28.41
CA GLU A 70 10.11 3.06 -27.96
C GLU A 70 11.14 2.16 -28.63
N ASP A 71 11.25 2.21 -29.96
CA ASP A 71 12.23 1.42 -30.72
C ASP A 71 13.66 1.72 -30.28
N CYS A 72 14.00 3.00 -30.05
CA CYS A 72 15.32 3.39 -29.59
C CYS A 72 15.64 2.86 -28.19
N PHE A 73 14.71 2.94 -27.24
CA PHE A 73 14.92 2.43 -25.89
C PHE A 73 14.97 0.90 -25.85
N ARG A 74 14.12 0.20 -26.61
CA ARG A 74 14.20 -1.25 -26.77
C ARG A 74 15.54 -1.68 -27.38
N ASN A 75 16.01 -0.96 -28.38
CA ASN A 75 17.32 -1.18 -28.97
C ASN A 75 18.47 -0.88 -27.99
N ALA A 76 18.31 0.08 -27.08
CA ALA A 76 19.27 0.30 -25.99
C ALA A 76 19.30 -0.89 -25.03
N MET A 77 18.13 -1.35 -24.56
CA MET A 77 18.00 -2.51 -23.68
C MET A 77 18.55 -3.80 -24.32
N ALA A 78 18.38 -3.99 -25.62
CA ALA A 78 18.96 -5.14 -26.33
C ALA A 78 20.50 -5.17 -26.31
N LYS A 79 21.15 -4.03 -26.07
CA LYS A 79 22.62 -3.93 -25.93
C LYS A 79 23.08 -4.13 -24.49
N ASP A 80 22.34 -3.54 -23.55
CA ASP A 80 22.61 -3.62 -22.12
C ASP A 80 21.31 -3.38 -21.36
N ASP A 81 20.75 -4.45 -20.80
CA ASP A 81 19.50 -4.44 -20.04
C ASP A 81 19.73 -4.29 -18.54
N THR A 82 20.99 -4.09 -18.09
CA THR A 82 21.29 -3.87 -16.67
C THR A 82 21.15 -2.41 -16.24
N ARG A 83 20.97 -1.52 -17.23
CA ARG A 83 21.06 -0.08 -17.05
C ARG A 83 19.69 0.61 -17.01
N PRO A 84 19.43 1.48 -16.02
CA PRO A 84 18.10 2.04 -15.77
C PRO A 84 17.63 3.09 -16.79
N GLU A 85 18.53 3.69 -17.58
CA GLU A 85 18.19 4.86 -18.40
C GLU A 85 17.20 4.51 -19.51
N ALA A 86 17.37 3.35 -20.16
CA ALA A 86 16.46 2.88 -21.19
C ALA A 86 15.09 2.50 -20.62
N TYR A 87 15.02 1.88 -19.44
CA TYR A 87 13.76 1.60 -18.73
C TYR A 87 13.04 2.90 -18.33
N THR A 88 13.80 3.88 -17.83
CA THR A 88 13.28 5.20 -17.47
C THR A 88 12.75 5.94 -18.70
N GLY A 89 13.44 5.86 -19.83
CA GLY A 89 12.99 6.44 -21.09
C GLY A 89 11.71 5.78 -21.60
N LEU A 90 11.68 4.44 -21.64
CA LEU A 90 10.54 3.68 -22.14
C LEU A 90 9.31 3.79 -21.24
N SER A 91 9.47 3.83 -19.91
CA SER A 91 8.34 4.11 -19.00
C SER A 91 7.74 5.50 -19.21
N LYS A 92 8.55 6.53 -19.53
CA LYS A 92 8.04 7.85 -19.92
C LYS A 92 7.26 7.79 -21.23
N VAL A 93 7.72 7.02 -22.22
CA VAL A 93 6.97 6.79 -23.46
C VAL A 93 5.59 6.21 -23.15
N TYR A 94 5.55 5.14 -22.36
CA TYR A 94 4.28 4.50 -22.01
C TYR A 94 3.34 5.41 -21.21
N GLN A 95 3.84 6.24 -20.30
CA GLN A 95 3.01 7.21 -19.60
C GLN A 95 2.49 8.32 -20.51
N ALA A 96 3.29 8.78 -21.47
CA ALA A 96 2.84 9.74 -22.47
C ALA A 96 1.76 9.17 -23.41
N GLN A 97 1.60 7.85 -23.42
CA GLN A 97 0.55 7.10 -24.13
C GLN A 97 -0.58 6.63 -23.21
N ASP A 98 -0.65 7.13 -21.97
CA ASP A 98 -1.61 6.72 -20.94
C ASP A 98 -1.63 5.20 -20.66
N ASN A 99 -0.53 4.52 -20.94
CA ASN A 99 -0.38 3.07 -20.78
C ASN A 99 0.52 2.71 -19.59
N THR A 100 0.11 3.13 -18.41
CA THR A 100 0.88 2.94 -17.17
C THR A 100 1.12 1.45 -16.86
N GLU A 101 0.17 0.58 -17.21
CA GLU A 101 0.31 -0.88 -17.03
C GLU A 101 1.52 -1.46 -17.79
N LYS A 102 1.84 -0.96 -18.99
CA LYS A 102 3.04 -1.38 -19.72
C LYS A 102 4.32 -0.95 -19.01
N ALA A 103 4.33 0.23 -18.38
CA ALA A 103 5.49 0.68 -17.60
C ALA A 103 5.68 -0.15 -16.33
N GLU A 104 4.60 -0.52 -15.66
CA GLU A 104 4.65 -1.42 -14.50
C GLU A 104 5.20 -2.80 -14.89
N ARG A 105 4.68 -3.40 -15.97
CA ARG A 105 5.19 -4.69 -16.49
C ARG A 105 6.67 -4.60 -16.89
N LEU A 106 7.06 -3.52 -17.56
CA LEU A 106 8.45 -3.28 -17.96
C LEU A 106 9.40 -3.36 -16.76
N PHE A 107 9.07 -2.69 -15.65
CA PHE A 107 9.90 -2.77 -14.44
C PHE A 107 9.78 -4.12 -13.73
N SER A 108 8.58 -4.69 -13.63
CA SER A 108 8.38 -6.01 -13.01
C SER A 108 9.21 -7.11 -13.70
N ASP A 109 9.20 -7.14 -15.04
CA ASP A 109 9.96 -8.12 -15.82
C ASP A 109 11.48 -7.91 -15.66
N ALA A 110 11.93 -6.65 -15.59
CA ALA A 110 13.33 -6.32 -15.38
C ALA A 110 13.82 -6.79 -14.00
N LEU A 111 13.05 -6.50 -12.95
CA LEU A 111 13.42 -6.81 -11.57
C LEU A 111 13.34 -8.30 -11.27
N LYS A 112 12.42 -9.05 -11.90
CA LYS A 112 12.42 -10.53 -11.84
C LYS A 112 13.69 -11.16 -12.42
N LYS A 113 14.31 -10.53 -13.43
CA LYS A 113 15.57 -11.01 -14.03
C LYS A 113 16.79 -10.57 -13.22
N GLN A 114 16.67 -9.47 -12.49
CA GLN A 114 17.78 -8.74 -11.88
C GLN A 114 17.40 -8.27 -10.47
N GLU A 115 17.11 -9.24 -9.59
CA GLU A 115 16.54 -9.01 -8.26
C GLU A 115 17.46 -8.20 -7.32
N ASP A 116 18.76 -8.15 -7.61
CA ASP A 116 19.75 -7.38 -6.83
C ASP A 116 20.17 -6.07 -7.52
N ASN A 117 19.52 -5.67 -8.62
CA ASN A 117 19.88 -4.44 -9.35
C ASN A 117 19.23 -3.20 -8.73
N ILE A 118 19.93 -2.59 -7.77
CA ILE A 118 19.50 -1.40 -7.04
C ILE A 118 19.09 -0.21 -7.94
N GLU A 119 19.78 -0.02 -9.07
CA GLU A 119 19.50 1.09 -9.98
C GLU A 119 18.16 0.92 -10.70
N LEU A 120 17.76 -0.33 -11.00
CA LEU A 120 16.42 -0.62 -11.52
C LEU A 120 15.33 -0.40 -10.46
N TYR A 121 15.58 -0.72 -9.19
CA TYR A 121 14.66 -0.35 -8.10
C TYR A 121 14.50 1.16 -7.98
N ARG A 122 15.62 1.92 -7.98
CA ARG A 122 15.58 3.40 -7.94
C ARG A 122 14.79 3.98 -9.13
N ALA A 123 14.95 3.40 -10.33
CA ALA A 123 14.20 3.83 -11.51
C ALA A 123 12.70 3.52 -11.39
N CYS A 124 12.34 2.32 -10.92
CA CYS A 124 10.96 1.91 -10.69
C CYS A 124 10.26 2.78 -9.63
N ILE A 125 10.94 3.05 -8.52
CA ILE A 125 10.43 3.94 -7.46
C ILE A 125 10.20 5.36 -7.98
N LYS A 126 11.15 5.92 -8.74
CA LYS A 126 10.98 7.25 -9.38
C LYS A 126 9.81 7.26 -10.36
N PHE A 127 9.57 6.14 -11.06
CA PHE A 127 8.40 5.99 -11.90
C PHE A 127 7.11 6.05 -11.07
N TYR A 128 7.00 5.28 -9.98
CA TYR A 128 5.84 5.30 -9.08
C TYR A 128 5.58 6.67 -8.46
N ILE A 129 6.63 7.37 -8.02
CA ILE A 129 6.51 8.73 -7.47
C ILE A 129 5.96 9.70 -8.53
N ARG A 130 6.45 9.62 -9.77
CA ARG A 130 6.01 10.50 -10.85
C ARG A 130 4.61 10.18 -11.37
N SER A 131 4.15 8.94 -11.24
CA SER A 131 2.79 8.52 -11.58
C SER A 131 1.78 8.69 -10.45
N ASP A 132 2.19 9.27 -9.30
CA ASP A 132 1.35 9.39 -8.09
C ASP A 132 0.85 8.03 -7.56
N GLN A 133 1.67 6.99 -7.70
CA GLN A 133 1.39 5.61 -7.26
C GLN A 133 2.28 5.22 -6.07
N ASN A 134 2.42 6.11 -5.08
CA ASN A 134 3.31 5.89 -3.95
C ASN A 134 2.99 4.60 -3.16
N GLU A 135 1.73 4.14 -3.18
CA GLU A 135 1.27 2.89 -2.57
C GLU A 135 1.90 1.63 -3.16
N LYS A 136 2.47 1.70 -4.37
CA LYS A 136 3.17 0.59 -5.02
C LYS A 136 4.59 0.38 -4.52
N ILE A 137 5.21 1.42 -3.96
CA ILE A 137 6.58 1.39 -3.44
C ILE A 137 6.74 0.36 -2.31
N PRO A 138 5.89 0.33 -1.25
CA PRO A 138 6.02 -0.68 -0.21
C PRO A 138 5.76 -2.09 -0.74
N GLU A 139 4.84 -2.30 -1.70
CA GLU A 139 4.63 -3.61 -2.34
C GLU A 139 5.86 -4.07 -3.13
N LEU A 140 6.53 -3.14 -3.81
CA LEU A 140 7.78 -3.41 -4.52
C LEU A 140 8.90 -3.84 -3.57
N LEU A 141 9.06 -3.13 -2.45
CA LEU A 141 10.15 -3.36 -1.50
C LEU A 141 9.91 -4.56 -0.58
N ASP A 142 8.65 -4.94 -0.34
CA ASP A 142 8.31 -6.16 0.41
C ASP A 142 8.78 -7.43 -0.29
N ASN A 143 8.82 -7.41 -1.63
CA ASN A 143 9.30 -8.52 -2.45
C ASN A 143 10.81 -8.45 -2.76
N ALA A 144 11.51 -7.41 -2.28
CA ALA A 144 12.92 -7.21 -2.55
C ALA A 144 13.80 -7.96 -1.53
N THR A 145 15.06 -8.22 -1.89
CA THR A 145 16.03 -8.79 -0.95
C THR A 145 16.37 -7.78 0.17
N SER A 146 16.83 -8.28 1.32
CA SER A 146 17.23 -7.40 2.43
C SER A 146 18.29 -6.39 2.00
N THR A 147 19.25 -6.83 1.17
CA THR A 147 20.29 -5.97 0.56
C THR A 147 19.69 -4.74 -0.13
N ILE A 148 18.63 -4.92 -0.94
CA ILE A 148 17.96 -3.81 -1.62
C ILE A 148 17.28 -2.88 -0.61
N THR A 149 16.56 -3.44 0.35
CA THR A 149 15.84 -2.63 1.35
C THR A 149 16.80 -1.85 2.26
N ASP A 150 17.96 -2.41 2.58
CA ASP A 150 19.02 -1.77 3.37
C ASP A 150 19.67 -0.59 2.62
N GLU A 151 19.72 -0.65 1.28
CA GLU A 151 20.19 0.46 0.43
C GLU A 151 19.13 1.53 0.13
N LEU A 152 17.87 1.27 0.48
CA LEU A 152 16.71 2.13 0.23
C LEU A 152 15.94 2.51 1.51
N PRO A 153 16.59 2.84 2.64
CA PRO A 153 15.91 3.01 3.93
C PRO A 153 14.92 4.18 3.92
N GLU A 154 15.10 5.18 3.05
CA GLU A 154 14.19 6.33 2.92
C GLU A 154 12.81 5.97 2.33
N TYR A 155 12.71 4.84 1.63
CA TYR A 155 11.48 4.32 1.03
C TYR A 155 10.81 3.25 1.89
N VAL A 156 11.49 2.71 2.90
CA VAL A 156 10.99 1.66 3.78
C VAL A 156 10.31 2.27 4.99
N VAL A 157 8.98 2.22 5.01
CA VAL A 157 8.17 2.76 6.12
C VAL A 157 7.59 1.62 6.94
N LYS A 158 7.92 1.56 8.23
CA LYS A 158 7.37 0.55 9.15
C LYS A 158 5.86 0.75 9.35
N THR A 159 5.15 -0.36 9.53
CA THR A 159 3.70 -0.34 9.78
C THR A 159 3.38 0.30 11.14
N PRO A 160 2.20 0.94 11.28
CA PRO A 160 1.73 1.43 12.58
C PRO A 160 1.60 0.29 13.60
N LYS A 161 1.94 0.59 14.86
CA LYS A 161 1.67 -0.29 16.00
C LYS A 161 0.34 0.07 16.65
N PHE A 162 -0.43 -0.95 16.99
CA PHE A 162 -1.72 -0.85 17.67
C PHE A 162 -1.50 -1.14 19.15
N SER A 163 -2.14 -0.39 20.04
CA SER A 163 -2.06 -0.62 21.49
C SER A 163 -2.89 -1.80 21.98
N LEU A 164 -3.80 -2.30 21.15
CA LEU A 164 -4.70 -3.41 21.45
C LEU A 164 -4.38 -4.60 20.55
N ASP A 165 -4.31 -5.77 21.16
CA ASP A 165 -4.23 -7.03 20.45
C ASP A 165 -5.59 -7.41 19.84
N ASP A 166 -5.55 -8.13 18.73
CA ASP A 166 -6.74 -8.62 18.04
C ASP A 166 -6.98 -10.09 18.38
N GLY A 167 -8.24 -10.53 18.30
CA GLY A 167 -8.63 -11.91 18.58
C GLY A 167 -9.18 -12.16 19.99
N GLU A 168 -9.08 -11.18 20.88
CA GLU A 168 -9.73 -11.20 22.19
C GLU A 168 -11.11 -10.50 22.13
N VAL A 169 -12.04 -10.96 22.97
CA VAL A 169 -13.32 -10.29 23.23
C VAL A 169 -13.16 -9.42 24.46
N TYR A 170 -13.48 -8.14 24.34
CA TYR A 170 -13.43 -7.18 25.43
C TYR A 170 -14.80 -7.06 26.10
N ASP A 171 -14.82 -7.03 27.44
CA ASP A 171 -16.04 -6.89 28.25
C ASP A 171 -16.40 -5.42 28.56
N ASP A 172 -15.56 -4.47 28.11
CA ASP A 172 -15.78 -3.03 28.18
C ASP A 172 -15.34 -2.31 26.89
N VAL A 173 -15.77 -1.06 26.74
CA VAL A 173 -15.38 -0.23 25.59
C VAL A 173 -13.89 0.11 25.65
N GLN A 174 -13.21 -0.01 24.51
CA GLN A 174 -11.76 0.13 24.45
C GLN A 174 -11.31 1.45 23.80
N GLN A 175 -10.13 1.93 24.21
CA GLN A 175 -9.43 3.02 23.53
C GLN A 175 -8.22 2.50 22.76
N LEU A 176 -8.34 2.43 21.44
CA LEU A 176 -7.26 2.05 20.56
C LEU A 176 -6.34 3.24 20.29
N LYS A 177 -5.06 3.10 20.65
CA LYS A 177 -3.99 4.04 20.29
C LYS A 177 -3.15 3.47 19.17
N LEU A 178 -2.86 4.31 18.17
CA LEU A 178 -1.95 4.00 17.07
C LEU A 178 -0.65 4.78 17.24
N THR A 179 0.48 4.14 16.97
CA THR A 179 1.81 4.76 17.00
C THR A 179 2.62 4.40 15.76
N ALA A 180 3.53 5.28 15.35
CA ALA A 180 4.43 5.09 14.23
C ALA A 180 5.78 5.72 14.56
N GLU A 181 6.80 5.42 13.74
CA GLU A 181 8.13 6.04 13.88
C GLU A 181 8.06 7.57 13.77
N SER A 182 9.00 8.24 14.43
CA SER A 182 9.02 9.71 14.54
C SER A 182 8.99 10.38 13.16
N GLY A 183 8.07 11.35 13.00
CA GLY A 183 7.91 12.11 11.75
C GLY A 183 6.93 11.49 10.75
N ASN A 184 6.47 10.25 10.97
CA ASN A 184 5.45 9.62 10.13
C ASN A 184 4.04 10.00 10.60
N LYS A 185 3.12 10.16 9.64
CA LYS A 185 1.68 10.39 9.90
C LYS A 185 0.94 9.08 9.74
N ILE A 186 -0.08 8.83 10.56
CA ILE A 186 -0.91 7.63 10.46
C ILE A 186 -2.24 7.99 9.80
N TYR A 187 -2.67 7.18 8.85
CA TYR A 187 -3.98 7.25 8.22
C TYR A 187 -4.70 5.91 8.40
N TYR A 188 -5.99 5.95 8.67
CA TYR A 188 -6.77 4.78 8.98
C TYR A 188 -8.18 4.82 8.40
N THR A 189 -8.80 3.65 8.37
CA THR A 189 -10.21 3.46 8.05
C THR A 189 -10.84 2.56 9.10
N LYS A 190 -12.13 2.79 9.36
CA LYS A 190 -13.04 1.86 10.03
C LYS A 190 -13.85 1.16 8.94
N ASN A 191 -14.12 -0.13 9.08
CA ASN A 191 -15.01 -0.91 8.20
C ASN A 191 -14.42 -1.28 6.80
N LYS A 192 -13.31 -2.01 6.81
CA LYS A 192 -12.88 -2.94 5.73
C LYS A 192 -12.36 -2.37 4.41
N LYS A 193 -12.07 -1.06 4.29
CA LYS A 193 -11.36 -0.51 3.11
C LYS A 193 -9.87 -0.31 3.39
N LYS A 194 -8.99 -0.70 2.47
CA LYS A 194 -7.55 -0.39 2.56
C LYS A 194 -7.38 1.14 2.63
N PRO A 195 -6.60 1.67 3.58
CA PRO A 195 -6.41 3.11 3.76
C PRO A 195 -5.46 3.65 2.69
N THR A 196 -5.64 4.93 2.37
CA THR A 196 -4.77 5.73 1.51
C THR A 196 -4.39 7.02 2.24
N THR A 197 -3.51 7.83 1.64
CA THR A 197 -3.17 9.18 2.15
C THR A 197 -4.37 10.13 2.19
N GLY A 198 -5.45 9.83 1.46
CA GLY A 198 -6.74 10.54 1.53
C GLY A 198 -7.70 10.02 2.60
N SER A 199 -7.32 9.01 3.38
CA SER A 199 -8.14 8.47 4.48
C SER A 199 -8.09 9.35 5.73
N HIS A 200 -8.77 8.93 6.81
CA HIS A 200 -8.81 9.70 8.04
C HIS A 200 -7.43 9.73 8.70
N LYS A 201 -6.91 10.94 8.94
CA LYS A 201 -5.66 11.12 9.66
C LYS A 201 -5.88 10.86 11.15
N TYR A 202 -5.06 10.00 11.74
CA TYR A 202 -5.08 9.73 13.17
C TYR A 202 -4.46 10.89 13.95
N ASN A 203 -5.28 11.57 14.77
CA ASN A 203 -4.84 12.67 15.64
C ASN A 203 -5.25 12.46 17.12
N SER A 204 -6.05 11.43 17.42
CA SER A 204 -6.54 11.10 18.76
C SER A 204 -6.88 9.60 18.84
N PRO A 205 -6.90 8.99 20.05
CA PRO A 205 -7.32 7.61 20.23
C PRO A 205 -8.67 7.30 19.59
N ILE A 206 -8.83 6.08 19.09
CA ILE A 206 -10.05 5.58 18.44
C ILE A 206 -10.87 4.81 19.48
N GLN A 207 -12.13 5.19 19.66
CA GLN A 207 -13.06 4.46 20.53
C GLN A 207 -13.59 3.20 19.81
N ILE A 208 -13.43 2.05 20.45
CA ILE A 208 -13.99 0.77 20.03
C ILE A 208 -15.22 0.51 20.90
N GLU A 209 -16.38 0.60 20.26
CA GLU A 209 -17.69 0.40 20.89
C GLU A 209 -18.09 -1.08 20.86
N GLU A 210 -19.17 -1.42 21.56
CA GLU A 210 -19.84 -2.72 21.51
C GLU A 210 -20.05 -3.21 20.06
N GLY A 211 -19.78 -4.50 19.85
CA GLY A 211 -19.83 -5.18 18.56
C GLY A 211 -18.46 -5.30 17.87
N ASP A 212 -18.50 -5.66 16.59
CA ASP A 212 -17.31 -5.88 15.77
C ASP A 212 -16.81 -4.60 15.13
N THR A 213 -15.52 -4.30 15.32
CA THR A 213 -14.83 -3.20 14.67
C THR A 213 -13.56 -3.68 13.99
N THR A 214 -13.45 -3.45 12.68
CA THR A 214 -12.19 -3.65 11.93
C THR A 214 -11.53 -2.32 11.62
N ILE A 215 -10.25 -2.20 11.98
CA ILE A 215 -9.42 -1.03 11.69
C ILE A 215 -8.30 -1.43 10.72
N TYR A 216 -8.11 -0.63 9.67
CA TYR A 216 -6.91 -0.68 8.85
C TYR A 216 -6.11 0.59 9.04
N ALA A 217 -4.78 0.50 9.07
CA ALA A 217 -3.92 1.67 9.17
C ALA A 217 -2.66 1.55 8.29
N ILE A 218 -2.16 2.71 7.89
CA ILE A 218 -0.84 2.90 7.26
C ILE A 218 -0.11 4.05 7.95
N ALA A 219 1.22 3.96 8.01
CA ALA A 219 2.09 5.08 8.32
C ALA A 219 2.57 5.71 7.01
N VAL A 220 2.78 7.01 6.98
CA VAL A 220 3.20 7.75 5.77
C VAL A 220 4.32 8.69 6.15
N ASN A 221 5.46 8.59 5.47
CA ASN A 221 6.62 9.43 5.73
C ASN A 221 6.43 10.85 5.14
N LYS A 222 7.43 11.73 5.34
CA LYS A 222 7.39 13.11 4.83
C LYS A 222 7.37 13.20 3.29
N ALA A 223 7.88 12.19 2.60
CA ALA A 223 7.88 12.10 1.14
C ALA A 223 6.54 11.59 0.57
N GLY A 224 5.56 11.27 1.43
CA GLY A 224 4.25 10.77 0.99
C GLY A 224 4.23 9.27 0.68
N ILE A 225 5.26 8.54 1.10
CA ILE A 225 5.37 7.09 0.88
C ILE A 225 4.72 6.36 2.05
N PRO A 226 3.76 5.45 1.79
CA PRO A 226 3.10 4.70 2.84
C PRO A 226 3.86 3.44 3.24
N SER A 227 3.59 2.93 4.44
CA SER A 227 3.86 1.54 4.81
C SER A 227 2.89 0.60 4.10
N LEU A 228 3.14 -0.72 4.18
CA LEU A 228 2.09 -1.69 3.92
C LEU A 228 0.90 -1.47 4.88
N PRO A 229 -0.34 -1.78 4.44
CA PRO A 229 -1.51 -1.70 5.30
C PRO A 229 -1.51 -2.82 6.34
N VAL A 230 -1.73 -2.47 7.59
CA VAL A 230 -1.99 -3.42 8.68
C VAL A 230 -3.48 -3.41 9.02
N LYS A 231 -4.03 -4.58 9.34
CA LYS A 231 -5.43 -4.80 9.69
C LYS A 231 -5.51 -5.45 11.06
N LYS A 232 -6.38 -4.92 11.93
CA LYS A 232 -6.79 -5.57 13.19
C LYS A 232 -8.30 -5.55 13.36
N SER A 233 -8.83 -6.57 14.02
CA SER A 233 -10.26 -6.72 14.34
C SER A 233 -10.45 -6.82 15.84
N TYR A 234 -11.48 -6.15 16.33
CA TYR A 234 -11.82 -6.06 17.75
C TYR A 234 -13.30 -6.40 17.92
N THR A 235 -13.61 -7.18 18.95
CA THR A 235 -14.97 -7.50 19.34
C THR A 235 -15.16 -7.07 20.78
N VAL A 236 -16.14 -6.22 21.03
CA VAL A 236 -16.53 -5.78 22.39
C VAL A 236 -17.90 -6.36 22.70
N GLU A 237 -18.00 -7.19 23.73
CA GLU A 237 -19.25 -7.77 24.23
C GLU A 237 -19.41 -7.38 25.69
N LEU A 238 -20.24 -6.36 25.95
CA LEU A 238 -20.46 -5.90 27.32
C LEU A 238 -21.19 -7.00 28.11
N PRO A 239 -20.82 -7.30 29.37
CA PRO A 239 -21.52 -8.30 30.17
C PRO A 239 -22.94 -7.80 30.49
N ILE A 240 -23.87 -8.74 30.64
CA ILE A 240 -25.22 -8.50 31.15
C ILE A 240 -25.47 -9.48 32.31
N GLU A 241 -26.35 -9.09 33.22
CA GLU A 241 -26.82 -10.01 34.26
C GLU A 241 -27.43 -11.29 33.67
N ASP A 242 -27.28 -12.37 34.42
CA ASP A 242 -27.91 -13.65 34.12
C ASP A 242 -29.44 -13.56 34.17
N ALA A 243 -30.10 -14.65 33.79
CA ALA A 243 -31.55 -14.77 33.92
C ALA A 243 -31.97 -14.56 35.40
N PRO A 244 -33.08 -13.85 35.68
CA PRO A 244 -33.47 -13.54 37.04
C PRO A 244 -33.76 -14.80 37.86
N ALA A 245 -33.30 -14.86 39.11
CA ALA A 245 -33.75 -15.92 40.00
C ALA A 245 -35.24 -15.72 40.35
N VAL A 246 -36.04 -16.77 40.12
CA VAL A 246 -37.49 -16.79 40.45
C VAL A 246 -37.76 -17.89 41.47
N SER A 247 -38.38 -17.52 42.58
CA SER A 247 -38.87 -18.40 43.64
C SER A 247 -40.40 -18.30 43.76
N PRO A 248 -41.12 -19.38 44.11
CA PRO A 248 -40.58 -20.71 44.39
C PRO A 248 -40.16 -21.45 43.10
N SER A 249 -39.49 -22.59 43.23
CA SER A 249 -39.07 -23.41 42.08
C SER A 249 -40.28 -24.04 41.36
N THR A 250 -40.11 -24.51 40.13
CA THR A 250 -41.13 -25.30 39.42
C THR A 250 -41.68 -26.44 40.30
N GLY A 251 -43.00 -26.61 40.35
CA GLY A 251 -43.61 -27.62 41.22
C GLY A 251 -45.13 -27.56 41.31
N GLN A 252 -45.68 -28.50 42.10
CA GLN A 252 -47.09 -28.52 42.49
C GLN A 252 -47.27 -27.93 43.88
N TYR A 253 -48.30 -27.12 44.06
CA TYR A 253 -48.62 -26.40 45.29
C TYR A 253 -50.07 -26.67 45.67
N SER A 254 -50.33 -26.84 46.96
CA SER A 254 -51.68 -26.99 47.54
C SER A 254 -52.19 -25.70 48.20
N THR A 255 -51.37 -24.66 48.22
CA THR A 255 -51.70 -23.33 48.75
C THR A 255 -51.01 -22.30 47.87
N ALA A 256 -51.68 -21.17 47.62
CA ALA A 256 -51.11 -20.07 46.86
C ALA A 256 -49.79 -19.61 47.52
N GLN A 257 -48.75 -19.47 46.69
CA GLN A 257 -47.45 -18.93 47.09
C GLN A 257 -47.23 -17.58 46.39
N GLU A 258 -46.33 -16.78 46.92
CA GLU A 258 -45.86 -15.57 46.25
C GLU A 258 -44.68 -15.89 45.33
N ILE A 259 -44.81 -15.54 44.05
CA ILE A 259 -43.76 -15.63 43.05
C ILE A 259 -42.92 -14.36 43.15
N GLU A 260 -41.68 -14.53 43.58
CA GLU A 260 -40.70 -13.45 43.73
C GLU A 260 -39.62 -13.54 42.66
N ILE A 261 -39.32 -12.40 42.06
CA ILE A 261 -38.20 -12.21 41.14
C ILE A 261 -37.10 -11.43 41.87
N LYS A 262 -35.89 -12.00 41.95
CA LYS A 262 -34.72 -11.26 42.41
C LYS A 262 -34.25 -10.30 41.31
N VAL A 263 -34.42 -9.01 41.56
CA VAL A 263 -34.03 -7.94 40.61
C VAL A 263 -32.77 -7.24 41.12
N PRO A 264 -31.62 -7.35 40.44
CA PRO A 264 -30.42 -6.60 40.77
C PRO A 264 -30.59 -5.08 40.59
N ASP A 265 -29.76 -4.29 41.26
CA ASP A 265 -29.75 -2.84 41.10
C ASP A 265 -29.48 -2.44 39.64
N GLY A 266 -30.23 -1.45 39.14
CA GLY A 266 -30.11 -0.97 37.76
C GLY A 266 -30.85 -1.81 36.71
N TYR A 267 -31.59 -2.84 37.13
CA TYR A 267 -32.45 -3.64 36.26
C TYR A 267 -33.93 -3.45 36.57
N THR A 268 -34.77 -3.72 35.58
CA THR A 268 -36.22 -3.87 35.71
C THR A 268 -36.60 -5.26 35.24
N ALA A 269 -37.36 -6.00 36.04
CA ALA A 269 -37.89 -7.29 35.62
C ALA A 269 -39.24 -7.13 34.89
N TYR A 270 -39.42 -7.94 33.85
CA TYR A 270 -40.69 -8.10 33.14
C TYR A 270 -41.04 -9.58 33.09
N TYR A 271 -42.33 -9.90 33.21
CA TYR A 271 -42.79 -11.28 33.26
C TYR A 271 -44.09 -11.52 32.49
N THR A 272 -44.34 -12.79 32.20
CA THR A 272 -45.55 -13.31 31.56
C THR A 272 -45.99 -14.58 32.27
N THR A 273 -47.30 -14.87 32.21
CA THR A 273 -47.92 -16.09 32.77
C THR A 273 -48.65 -16.91 31.70
N ASP A 274 -48.70 -16.40 30.47
CA ASP A 274 -49.46 -16.93 29.32
C ASP A 274 -48.59 -17.74 28.35
N LYS A 275 -47.42 -18.21 28.80
CA LYS A 275 -46.40 -18.94 28.02
C LYS A 275 -45.62 -18.09 27.01
N SER A 276 -46.02 -16.85 26.74
CA SER A 276 -45.29 -15.95 25.82
C SER A 276 -43.92 -15.53 26.38
N GLU A 277 -42.96 -15.19 25.53
CA GLU A 277 -41.66 -14.68 26.00
C GLU A 277 -41.81 -13.25 26.50
N PRO A 278 -41.27 -12.91 27.70
CA PRO A 278 -41.40 -11.59 28.25
C PRO A 278 -40.55 -10.58 27.47
N THR A 279 -41.13 -9.42 27.20
CA THR A 279 -40.49 -8.28 26.55
C THR A 279 -40.65 -7.04 27.43
N THR A 280 -40.07 -5.89 27.04
CA THR A 280 -40.30 -4.60 27.72
C THR A 280 -41.75 -4.12 27.65
N SER A 281 -42.57 -4.72 26.78
CA SER A 281 -44.02 -4.53 26.68
C SER A 281 -44.84 -5.45 27.58
N SER A 282 -44.21 -6.44 28.23
CA SER A 282 -44.87 -7.37 29.16
C SER A 282 -45.12 -6.72 30.53
N THR A 283 -45.71 -7.46 31.46
CA THR A 283 -46.03 -6.95 32.79
C THR A 283 -44.74 -6.63 33.55
N LYS A 284 -44.60 -5.38 34.00
CA LYS A 284 -43.48 -4.95 34.84
C LYS A 284 -43.63 -5.52 36.24
N TYR A 285 -42.59 -6.15 36.75
CA TYR A 285 -42.54 -6.64 38.13
C TYR A 285 -42.32 -5.47 39.10
N THR A 286 -43.24 -5.31 40.06
CA THR A 286 -43.20 -4.24 41.08
C THR A 286 -43.14 -4.77 42.51
N GLY A 287 -43.20 -6.09 42.69
CA GLY A 287 -43.26 -6.78 43.98
C GLY A 287 -43.76 -8.22 43.79
N PRO A 288 -43.83 -9.03 44.87
CA PRO A 288 -44.27 -10.42 44.79
C PRO A 288 -45.61 -10.58 44.08
N VAL A 289 -45.74 -11.64 43.27
CA VAL A 289 -46.92 -11.92 42.44
C VAL A 289 -47.62 -13.17 42.98
N GLU A 290 -48.90 -13.07 43.32
CA GLU A 290 -49.67 -14.23 43.78
C GLU A 290 -49.77 -15.31 42.68
N MET A 291 -49.50 -16.57 43.04
CA MET A 291 -49.55 -17.70 42.12
C MET A 291 -50.98 -17.97 41.64
N PRO A 292 -51.27 -17.91 40.32
CA PRO A 292 -52.60 -18.20 39.80
C PRO A 292 -53.01 -19.66 40.01
N GLU A 293 -54.31 -19.91 40.20
CA GLU A 293 -54.87 -21.27 40.23
C GLU A 293 -54.65 -22.02 38.90
N GLY A 294 -54.42 -23.33 38.98
CA GLY A 294 -54.18 -24.18 37.82
C GLY A 294 -52.73 -24.16 37.31
N GLU A 295 -52.55 -24.50 36.03
CA GLU A 295 -51.23 -24.57 35.39
C GLU A 295 -50.79 -23.17 34.91
N THR A 296 -49.67 -22.69 35.46
CA THR A 296 -49.05 -21.40 35.09
C THR A 296 -47.63 -21.59 34.61
N ILE A 297 -47.32 -21.11 33.40
CA ILE A 297 -45.93 -20.98 32.92
C ILE A 297 -45.48 -19.54 33.14
N PHE A 298 -44.73 -19.34 34.21
CA PHE A 298 -44.17 -18.04 34.57
C PHE A 298 -42.81 -17.87 33.89
N LYS A 299 -42.66 -16.83 33.06
CA LYS A 299 -41.40 -16.48 32.42
C LYS A 299 -40.98 -15.07 32.84
N ALA A 300 -39.71 -14.87 33.13
CA ALA A 300 -39.18 -13.57 33.55
C ALA A 300 -37.83 -13.25 32.89
N VAL A 301 -37.62 -11.96 32.60
CA VAL A 301 -36.34 -11.39 32.12
C VAL A 301 -35.98 -10.16 32.92
N LEU A 302 -34.69 -9.82 32.96
CA LEU A 302 -34.18 -8.54 33.44
C LEU A 302 -33.84 -7.65 32.25
N VAL A 303 -34.13 -6.36 32.38
CA VAL A 303 -33.78 -5.34 31.39
C VAL A 303 -33.05 -4.19 32.07
N ASN A 304 -31.84 -3.86 31.61
CA ASN A 304 -31.08 -2.74 32.17
C ASN A 304 -31.52 -1.38 31.58
N ALA A 305 -30.97 -0.29 32.12
CA ALA A 305 -31.26 1.07 31.66
C ALA A 305 -30.92 1.34 30.17
N LYS A 306 -30.03 0.53 29.56
CA LYS A 306 -29.68 0.61 28.13
C LYS A 306 -30.60 -0.24 27.25
N GLY A 307 -31.59 -0.92 27.82
CA GLY A 307 -32.54 -1.77 27.11
C GLY A 307 -32.02 -3.18 26.78
N ARG A 308 -30.87 -3.59 27.33
CA ARG A 308 -30.35 -4.95 27.12
C ARG A 308 -31.10 -5.94 27.99
N VAL A 309 -31.42 -7.12 27.43
CA VAL A 309 -32.30 -8.13 28.03
C VAL A 309 -31.48 -9.35 28.44
N SER A 310 -31.65 -9.82 29.68
CA SER A 310 -31.00 -11.04 30.17
C SER A 310 -31.62 -12.32 29.59
N GLY A 311 -31.09 -13.48 29.96
CA GLY A 311 -31.76 -14.75 29.69
C GLY A 311 -33.15 -14.85 30.33
N ILE A 312 -33.99 -15.74 29.79
CA ILE A 312 -35.34 -15.97 30.31
C ILE A 312 -35.28 -17.06 31.39
N THR A 313 -35.76 -16.76 32.60
CA THR A 313 -36.09 -17.80 33.59
C THR A 313 -37.49 -18.29 33.35
N THR A 314 -37.67 -19.62 33.20
CA THR A 314 -38.98 -20.27 33.08
C THR A 314 -39.27 -21.11 34.32
N ARG A 315 -40.50 -20.99 34.82
CA ARG A 315 -41.06 -21.78 35.92
C ARG A 315 -42.42 -22.34 35.53
N ASN A 316 -42.68 -23.58 35.91
CA ASN A 316 -43.97 -24.24 35.71
C ASN A 316 -44.60 -24.51 37.08
N TYR A 317 -45.75 -23.90 37.33
CA TYR A 317 -46.48 -24.01 38.59
C TYR A 317 -47.82 -24.68 38.34
N VAL A 318 -48.21 -25.56 39.26
CA VAL A 318 -49.56 -26.13 39.30
C VAL A 318 -50.11 -25.90 40.70
N LEU A 319 -51.10 -25.02 40.83
CA LEU A 319 -51.82 -24.80 42.08
C LEU A 319 -53.14 -25.59 42.04
N ASN A 320 -53.25 -26.57 42.95
CA ASN A 320 -54.41 -27.47 43.11
C ASN A 320 -55.36 -27.00 44.20
#